data_AF-A0A0D0J1P5-F1
#
_entry.id   AF-A0A0D0J1P5-F1
#
_cell.length_a   1.000
_cell.length_b   1.000
_cell.length_c   1.000
_cell.angle_alpha   90.00
_cell.angle_beta   90.00
_cell.angle_gamma   90.00
#
_symmetry.space_group_name_H-M   'P 1'
#
loop_
_entity.id
_entity.type
_entity.pdbx_description
1 polymer ?
#
loop_
_entity_poly.entity_id
_entity_poly.type
_entity_poly.pdbx_seq_one_letter_code
_entity_poly.pdbx_strand_id
1 'polypeptide(L)'
;MKKIYTLCALAFAALTAFASPARPGQWKTVRLADGTEVRVELKGDEWGSYWQAADGKTYVEDGETGIFKPVDVARMLKATEPMRLQRAQDRAVRLKKLYNQNQLQASTSHKKAITGGKKKGLIILVNYPDGKSAQFQPEHTRELLQEVANGKNYTNKELGFTGSVADYFRSQSLGKLDIEFDVVGPYMLAHKRWYYGTNQGYSHDTKPGEMIAEAVLAADADVNYADYDWDGDGEVDQVFVLYAGLGEHDGGSATTIWPHESKLSASDYKKAINLDGVKIDTYACSSELQRGSTICGIGTICHEFSHCLGFPDTYDPTKTRFGMGTWDLMDVGSYIDNGFTPSCYTGLERMIAGWQNAKVLANDTIVNNMGPISEGGEFFIVYNEGYKNEFYILENHQNVGWDAKRKGTGLLVNYVDYDERVWTGMAPNANGDYARYTIICADGYNYDQYPDDNCFPYGSVNSLTDNSEPAATLNHANVNGKKLMGKPITDIHRNADGTMGFTFKREVELSNTPNPWDNLVVDGIAEVNAATQAKADNRIYTLDGRFLGTDMKALKSGMYIVNGKKILK
;
A
#
# COMPACT_ATOMS: atom_id res chain seq x y z
N MET A 1 -3.04 31.02 22.09
CA MET A 1 -4.02 30.21 22.84
C MET A 1 -3.73 28.75 22.56
N LYS A 2 -3.18 28.04 23.55
CA LYS A 2 -2.99 26.58 23.57
C LYS A 2 -3.99 26.02 24.58
N LYS A 3 -4.83 25.05 24.18
CA LYS A 3 -5.59 24.12 25.05
C LYS A 3 -5.65 22.80 24.27
N ILE A 4 -4.91 21.77 24.68
CA ILE A 4 -5.21 20.70 25.66
C ILE A 4 -5.80 19.44 25.00
N TYR A 5 -4.96 18.41 25.05
CA TYR A 5 -5.12 16.95 25.13
C TYR A 5 -6.48 16.26 25.42
N THR A 6 -6.51 15.02 24.92
CA THR A 6 -7.02 13.74 25.48
C THR A 6 -8.46 13.28 25.24
N LEU A 7 -8.50 11.97 24.92
CA LEU A 7 -9.53 10.96 25.19
C LEU A 7 -10.82 10.98 24.35
N CYS A 8 -10.97 9.92 23.55
CA CYS A 8 -12.14 9.04 23.64
C CYS A 8 -11.75 7.62 23.24
N ALA A 9 -11.60 6.76 24.26
CA ALA A 9 -11.82 5.34 24.10
C ALA A 9 -13.30 5.14 23.82
N LEU A 10 -13.64 4.64 22.64
CA LEU A 10 -14.94 4.04 22.35
C LEU A 10 -14.68 2.64 21.80
N ALA A 11 -14.89 1.67 22.68
CA ALA A 11 -14.99 0.28 22.32
C ALA A 11 -16.25 0.07 21.48
N PHE A 12 -16.07 -0.21 20.19
CA PHE A 12 -17.00 -0.96 19.38
C PHE A 12 -16.19 -1.99 18.58
N ALA A 13 -16.30 -3.25 18.97
CA ALA A 13 -15.70 -4.37 18.27
C ALA A 13 -16.56 -4.77 17.07
N ALA A 14 -16.12 -4.44 15.85
CA ALA A 14 -16.54 -5.13 14.62
C ALA A 14 -15.58 -4.85 13.45
N LEU A 15 -14.73 -5.85 13.19
CA LEU A 15 -14.28 -6.44 11.91
C LEU A 15 -13.36 -5.69 10.92
N THR A 16 -12.44 -6.42 10.23
CA THR A 16 -12.13 -6.46 8.73
C THR A 16 -10.69 -6.28 8.16
N ALA A 17 -10.55 -6.55 6.85
CA ALA A 17 -9.34 -6.85 6.03
C ALA A 17 -9.02 -5.81 4.92
N PHE A 18 -7.89 -5.96 4.20
CA PHE A 18 -7.44 -5.30 2.95
C PHE A 18 -7.07 -6.37 1.92
N ALA A 19 -7.27 -6.17 0.63
CA ALA A 19 -7.06 -7.24 -0.36
C ALA A 19 -6.79 -6.74 -1.77
N SER A 20 -6.12 -7.60 -2.54
CA SER A 20 -6.06 -7.45 -3.98
C SER A 20 -7.47 -7.39 -4.58
N PRO A 21 -7.70 -6.48 -5.54
CA PRO A 21 -9.01 -6.32 -6.17
C PRO A 21 -9.32 -7.56 -7.02
N ALA A 22 -10.59 -7.73 -7.41
CA ALA A 22 -11.00 -8.79 -8.32
C ALA A 22 -10.12 -8.79 -9.58
N ARG A 23 -9.62 -9.96 -9.98
CA ARG A 23 -8.79 -10.04 -11.18
C ARG A 23 -9.61 -9.58 -12.40
N PRO A 24 -9.10 -8.65 -13.23
CA PRO A 24 -9.83 -8.23 -14.42
C PRO A 24 -10.09 -9.39 -15.40
N GLY A 25 -11.24 -9.37 -16.08
CA GLY A 25 -11.57 -10.33 -17.13
C GLY A 25 -12.17 -11.66 -16.66
N GLN A 26 -12.59 -11.77 -15.39
CA GLN A 26 -13.27 -12.97 -14.87
C GLN A 26 -14.73 -13.00 -15.31
N TRP A 27 -14.97 -13.51 -16.52
CA TRP A 27 -16.31 -13.64 -17.09
C TRP A 27 -16.91 -15.03 -16.87
N LYS A 28 -18.17 -15.10 -16.43
CA LYS A 28 -18.97 -16.35 -16.41
C LYS A 28 -20.41 -16.10 -16.84
N THR A 29 -21.11 -17.16 -17.25
CA THR A 29 -22.57 -17.13 -17.45
C THR A 29 -23.24 -17.57 -16.17
N VAL A 30 -24.17 -16.76 -15.68
CA VAL A 30 -24.90 -16.99 -14.42
C VAL A 30 -26.38 -17.12 -14.67
N ARG A 31 -27.06 -17.84 -13.79
CA ARG A 31 -28.51 -18.04 -13.85
C ARG A 31 -29.22 -17.21 -12.78
N LEU A 32 -30.18 -16.40 -13.21
CA LEU A 32 -31.03 -15.58 -12.34
C LEU A 32 -32.18 -16.41 -11.77
N ALA A 33 -32.88 -15.86 -10.77
CA ALA A 33 -34.01 -16.50 -10.10
C ALA A 33 -35.18 -16.85 -11.05
N ASP A 34 -35.38 -16.09 -12.12
CA ASP A 34 -36.39 -16.35 -13.15
C ASP A 34 -35.95 -17.38 -14.22
N GLY A 35 -34.73 -17.91 -14.08
CA GLY A 35 -34.13 -18.87 -15.00
C GLY A 35 -33.37 -18.24 -16.17
N THR A 36 -33.36 -16.91 -16.31
CA THR A 36 -32.60 -16.20 -17.35
C THR A 36 -31.10 -16.39 -17.14
N GLU A 37 -30.37 -16.56 -18.24
CA GLU A 37 -28.90 -16.61 -18.23
C GLU A 37 -28.30 -15.27 -18.66
N VAL A 38 -27.31 -14.79 -17.91
CA VAL A 38 -26.63 -13.52 -18.17
C VAL A 38 -25.12 -13.73 -18.08
N ARG A 39 -24.36 -13.16 -19.01
CA ARG A 39 -22.90 -13.16 -18.95
C ARG A 39 -22.43 -11.95 -18.14
N VAL A 40 -21.64 -12.21 -17.10
CA VAL A 40 -21.23 -11.22 -16.09
C VAL A 40 -19.74 -11.33 -15.79
N GLU A 41 -19.12 -10.21 -15.41
CA GLU A 41 -17.73 -10.10 -14.98
C GLU A 41 -17.65 -9.83 -13.48
N LEU A 42 -16.73 -10.49 -12.77
CA LEU A 42 -16.44 -10.19 -11.37
C LEU A 42 -15.77 -8.82 -11.23
N LYS A 43 -16.24 -8.03 -10.26
CA LYS A 43 -15.73 -6.70 -9.88
C LYS A 43 -15.74 -6.57 -8.36
N GLY A 44 -15.06 -5.53 -7.86
CA GLY A 44 -14.98 -5.22 -6.43
C GLY A 44 -13.75 -5.83 -5.76
N ASP A 45 -13.87 -6.03 -4.46
CA ASP A 45 -12.84 -6.51 -3.55
C ASP A 45 -13.48 -7.33 -2.41
N GLU A 46 -12.70 -7.69 -1.39
CA GLU A 46 -13.11 -8.48 -0.22
C GLU A 46 -14.24 -7.85 0.61
N TRP A 47 -14.54 -6.57 0.40
CA TRP A 47 -15.59 -5.84 1.09
C TRP A 47 -16.91 -5.75 0.34
N GLY A 48 -16.93 -6.14 -0.92
CA GLY A 48 -18.07 -5.89 -1.77
C GLY A 48 -17.78 -6.31 -3.20
N SER A 49 -17.72 -7.62 -3.42
CA SER A 49 -17.61 -8.18 -4.75
C SER A 49 -18.99 -8.31 -5.40
N TYR A 50 -19.06 -8.07 -6.70
CA TYR A 50 -20.29 -8.15 -7.47
C TYR A 50 -20.01 -8.57 -8.91
N TRP A 51 -21.06 -9.03 -9.57
CA TRP A 51 -21.02 -9.50 -10.94
C TRP A 51 -21.73 -8.51 -11.85
N GLN A 52 -21.02 -7.92 -12.80
CA GLN A 52 -21.55 -6.89 -13.70
C GLN A 52 -21.75 -7.44 -15.12
N ALA A 53 -22.95 -7.28 -15.66
CA ALA A 53 -23.26 -7.57 -17.05
C ALA A 53 -22.76 -6.44 -17.98
N ALA A 54 -22.63 -6.73 -19.27
CA ALA A 54 -22.19 -5.75 -20.27
C ALA A 54 -23.12 -4.52 -20.40
N ASP A 55 -24.38 -4.64 -19.99
CA ASP A 55 -25.35 -3.53 -19.94
C ASP A 55 -25.27 -2.69 -18.64
N GLY A 56 -24.30 -2.98 -17.78
CA GLY A 56 -24.06 -2.30 -16.51
C GLY A 56 -24.90 -2.82 -15.33
N LYS A 57 -25.83 -3.75 -15.54
CA LYS A 57 -26.59 -4.37 -14.43
C LYS A 57 -25.68 -5.20 -13.55
N THR A 58 -25.94 -5.17 -12.24
CA THR A 58 -25.08 -5.79 -11.23
C THR A 58 -25.84 -6.80 -10.38
N TYR A 59 -25.14 -7.86 -10.00
CA TYR A 59 -25.69 -9.01 -9.30
C TYR A 59 -24.74 -9.49 -8.20
N VAL A 60 -25.28 -10.15 -7.18
CA VAL A 60 -24.52 -10.91 -6.18
C VAL A 60 -24.98 -12.36 -6.16
N GLU A 61 -24.04 -13.27 -5.91
CA GLU A 61 -24.30 -14.70 -5.77
C GLU A 61 -24.73 -15.00 -4.33
N ASP A 62 -25.84 -15.71 -4.17
CA ASP A 62 -26.23 -16.30 -2.90
C ASP A 62 -25.43 -17.59 -2.69
N GLY A 63 -24.47 -17.59 -1.76
CA GLY A 63 -23.50 -18.70 -1.60
C GLY A 63 -24.12 -20.06 -1.22
N GLU A 64 -25.35 -20.08 -0.70
CA GLU A 64 -26.07 -21.32 -0.36
C GLU A 64 -26.84 -21.89 -1.54
N THR A 65 -27.48 -21.01 -2.33
CA THR A 65 -28.38 -21.42 -3.42
C THR A 65 -27.73 -21.38 -4.80
N GLY A 66 -26.63 -20.64 -4.96
CA GLY A 66 -25.98 -20.33 -6.24
C GLY A 66 -26.80 -19.40 -7.14
N ILE A 67 -27.90 -18.82 -6.64
CA ILE A 67 -28.79 -17.95 -7.43
C ILE A 67 -28.27 -16.51 -7.38
N PHE A 68 -28.23 -15.87 -8.55
CA PHE A 68 -27.80 -14.49 -8.71
C PHE A 68 -28.97 -13.53 -8.53
N LYS A 69 -28.80 -12.53 -7.67
CA LYS A 69 -29.81 -11.52 -7.34
C LYS A 69 -29.31 -10.13 -7.70
N PRO A 70 -30.14 -9.24 -8.28
CA PRO A 70 -29.75 -7.86 -8.55
C PRO A 70 -29.28 -7.15 -7.28
N VAL A 71 -28.25 -6.30 -7.40
CA VAL A 71 -27.70 -5.54 -6.28
C VAL A 71 -27.58 -4.05 -6.62
N ASP A 72 -27.80 -3.20 -5.63
CA ASP A 72 -27.39 -1.79 -5.69
C ASP A 72 -25.96 -1.70 -5.12
N VAL A 73 -24.96 -1.61 -6.00
CA VAL A 73 -23.55 -1.58 -5.61
C VAL A 73 -23.24 -0.37 -4.74
N ALA A 74 -23.81 0.80 -5.02
CA ALA A 74 -23.57 1.99 -4.22
C ALA A 74 -24.09 1.81 -2.78
N ARG A 75 -25.26 1.20 -2.64
CA ARG A 75 -25.81 0.85 -1.31
C ARG A 75 -24.99 -0.22 -0.61
N MET A 76 -24.54 -1.25 -1.34
CA MET A 76 -23.71 -2.33 -0.80
C MET A 76 -22.39 -1.79 -0.25
N LEU A 77 -21.65 -1.03 -1.05
CA LEU A 77 -20.36 -0.45 -0.65
C LEU A 77 -20.53 0.57 0.49
N LYS A 78 -21.62 1.35 0.49
CA LYS A 78 -21.95 2.24 1.61
C LYS A 78 -22.25 1.50 2.91
N ALA A 79 -22.81 0.28 2.82
CA ALA A 79 -23.05 -0.54 4.01
C ALA A 79 -21.73 -1.06 4.62
N THR A 80 -20.67 -1.18 3.82
CA THR A 80 -19.34 -1.64 4.26
C THR A 80 -18.35 -0.51 4.55
N GLU A 81 -18.65 0.72 4.13
CA GLU A 81 -17.85 1.94 4.36
C GLU A 81 -17.50 2.20 5.85
N PRO A 82 -18.41 2.07 6.84
CA PRO A 82 -18.05 2.27 8.24
C PRO A 82 -16.99 1.29 8.75
N MET A 83 -17.05 0.05 8.25
CA MET A 83 -16.09 -0.99 8.60
C MET A 83 -14.73 -0.68 7.97
N ARG A 84 -14.71 -0.26 6.70
CA ARG A 84 -13.49 0.20 6.01
C ARG A 84 -12.83 1.36 6.76
N LEU A 85 -13.62 2.37 7.17
CA LEU A 85 -13.13 3.55 7.90
C LEU A 85 -12.65 3.26 9.33
N GLN A 86 -13.17 2.23 9.99
CA GLN A 86 -12.69 1.84 11.31
C GLN A 86 -11.32 1.14 11.24
N ARG A 87 -11.08 0.26 10.26
CA ARG A 87 -9.77 -0.40 10.09
C ARG A 87 -8.66 0.53 9.69
N ALA A 88 -9.01 1.43 8.78
CA ALA A 88 -8.26 2.63 8.49
C ALA A 88 -7.67 3.27 9.76
N GLN A 89 -8.46 3.43 10.83
CA GLN A 89 -7.98 4.05 12.08
C GLN A 89 -7.02 3.15 12.89
N ASP A 90 -7.28 1.85 12.99
CA ASP A 90 -6.38 0.92 13.71
C ASP A 90 -5.00 0.80 13.02
N ARG A 91 -4.96 0.94 11.69
CA ARG A 91 -3.73 0.88 10.88
C ARG A 91 -3.05 2.24 10.75
N ALA A 92 -3.79 3.34 10.88
CA ALA A 92 -3.23 4.68 11.12
C ALA A 92 -2.19 4.65 12.23
N VAL A 93 -2.47 3.90 13.30
CA VAL A 93 -1.56 3.73 14.43
C VAL A 93 -0.28 3.00 14.00
N ARG A 94 -0.36 1.98 13.13
CA ARG A 94 0.81 1.27 12.59
C ARG A 94 1.62 2.15 11.65
N LEU A 95 1.01 2.84 10.68
CA LEU A 95 1.72 3.75 9.78
C LEU A 95 2.34 4.92 10.56
N LYS A 96 1.65 5.44 11.57
CA LYS A 96 2.20 6.46 12.48
C LYS A 96 3.33 5.90 13.34
N LYS A 97 3.28 4.62 13.74
CA LYS A 97 4.38 3.93 14.42
C LYS A 97 5.59 3.82 13.50
N LEU A 98 5.40 3.41 12.24
CA LEU A 98 6.44 3.34 11.19
C LEU A 98 7.06 4.72 10.91
N TYR A 99 6.22 5.74 10.67
CA TYR A 99 6.66 7.11 10.45
C TYR A 99 7.43 7.65 11.66
N ASN A 100 6.90 7.47 12.87
CA ASN A 100 7.58 7.89 14.09
C ASN A 100 8.87 7.10 14.34
N GLN A 101 8.94 5.80 14.01
CA GLN A 101 10.17 5.02 14.09
C GLN A 101 11.23 5.56 13.13
N ASN A 102 10.84 5.87 11.89
CA ASN A 102 11.74 6.45 10.89
C ASN A 102 12.21 7.87 11.27
N GLN A 103 11.38 8.67 11.92
CA GLN A 103 11.75 9.99 12.48
C GLN A 103 12.58 9.88 13.77
N LEU A 104 12.31 8.89 14.63
CA LEU A 104 13.04 8.66 15.89
C LEU A 104 14.41 8.02 15.66
N GLN A 105 14.63 7.29 14.58
CA GLN A 105 15.96 6.81 14.19
C GLN A 105 16.92 7.96 13.84
N ALA A 106 16.42 9.14 13.49
CA ALA A 106 17.24 10.35 13.41
C ALA A 106 17.68 10.88 14.79
N SER A 107 17.15 10.34 15.91
CA SER A 107 17.46 10.87 17.25
C SER A 107 17.75 9.85 18.38
N THR A 108 17.44 8.55 18.24
CA THR A 108 17.81 7.53 19.25
C THR A 108 17.89 6.12 18.68
N SER A 109 19.00 5.43 18.97
CA SER A 109 19.17 3.98 18.86
C SER A 109 18.09 3.22 19.64
N HIS A 110 17.56 2.12 19.09
CA HIS A 110 16.86 0.97 19.74
C HIS A 110 15.45 0.56 19.21
N LYS A 111 14.93 1.07 18.09
CA LYS A 111 13.78 0.41 17.39
C LYS A 111 14.14 0.06 15.94
N LYS A 112 14.03 -1.22 15.57
CA LYS A 112 14.32 -1.72 14.21
C LYS A 112 13.21 -1.26 13.25
N ALA A 113 13.57 -0.72 12.08
CA ALA A 113 12.59 -0.37 11.06
C ALA A 113 11.99 -1.66 10.46
N ILE A 114 10.67 -1.74 10.33
CA ILE A 114 9.97 -2.88 9.69
C ILE A 114 10.35 -2.96 8.20
N THR A 115 10.55 -1.80 7.56
CA THR A 115 10.85 -1.69 6.13
C THR A 115 12.33 -1.91 5.79
N GLY A 116 13.19 -2.33 6.72
CA GLY A 116 14.61 -2.50 6.41
C GLY A 116 15.37 -3.51 7.27
N GLY A 117 16.52 -3.93 6.74
CA GLY A 117 17.38 -4.97 7.31
C GLY A 117 16.91 -6.38 6.96
N LYS A 118 17.54 -7.35 7.63
CA LYS A 118 17.19 -8.77 7.51
C LYS A 118 15.99 -9.10 8.37
N LYS A 119 14.98 -9.72 7.78
CA LYS A 119 13.71 -10.11 8.40
C LYS A 119 13.40 -11.57 8.12
N LYS A 120 12.66 -12.22 9.02
CA LYS A 120 12.04 -13.52 8.76
C LYS A 120 10.56 -13.33 8.42
N GLY A 121 10.05 -13.96 7.39
CA GLY A 121 8.62 -14.06 7.10
C GLY A 121 8.12 -15.48 7.37
N LEU A 122 6.84 -15.65 7.68
CA LEU A 122 6.23 -16.97 7.87
C LEU A 122 5.17 -17.22 6.80
N ILE A 123 5.27 -18.35 6.10
CA ILE A 123 4.22 -18.87 5.22
C ILE A 123 3.76 -20.23 5.75
N ILE A 124 2.52 -20.30 6.21
CA ILE A 124 1.87 -21.53 6.66
C ILE A 124 1.01 -22.08 5.51
N LEU A 125 1.34 -23.29 5.06
CA LEU A 125 0.57 -23.99 4.04
C LEU A 125 -0.59 -24.74 4.69
N VAL A 126 -1.81 -24.64 4.14
CA VAL A 126 -2.99 -25.34 4.68
C VAL A 126 -3.82 -26.06 3.63
N ASN A 127 -4.27 -27.27 4.02
CA ASN A 127 -5.18 -28.14 3.29
C ASN A 127 -6.54 -28.21 3.99
N TYR A 128 -7.58 -28.53 3.22
CA TYR A 128 -8.92 -28.81 3.75
C TYR A 128 -9.28 -30.30 3.61
N PRO A 129 -10.11 -30.87 4.52
CA PRO A 129 -10.61 -32.23 4.47
C PRO A 129 -11.84 -32.36 3.54
N ASP A 130 -11.81 -31.75 2.36
CA ASP A 130 -12.94 -31.71 1.41
C ASP A 130 -12.66 -32.41 0.06
N GLY A 131 -11.57 -33.16 -0.02
CA GLY A 131 -11.15 -33.91 -1.20
C GLY A 131 -9.89 -33.32 -1.85
N LYS A 132 -9.43 -33.93 -2.95
CA LYS A 132 -8.16 -33.54 -3.60
C LYS A 132 -8.16 -32.11 -4.14
N SER A 133 -9.31 -31.53 -4.44
CA SER A 133 -9.44 -30.19 -5.03
C SER A 133 -9.28 -29.03 -4.03
N ALA A 134 -9.22 -29.30 -2.73
CA ALA A 134 -8.77 -28.33 -1.75
C ALA A 134 -7.66 -28.91 -0.86
N GLN A 135 -6.81 -29.72 -1.49
CA GLN A 135 -5.47 -30.01 -1.03
C GLN A 135 -4.49 -29.49 -2.08
N PHE A 136 -3.28 -29.13 -1.64
CA PHE A 136 -2.23 -28.72 -2.56
C PHE A 136 -2.04 -29.76 -3.66
N GLN A 137 -1.89 -29.29 -4.90
CA GLN A 137 -1.58 -30.15 -6.02
C GLN A 137 -0.28 -30.90 -5.73
N PRO A 138 -0.17 -32.20 -6.08
CA PRO A 138 1.02 -33.00 -5.77
C PRO A 138 2.35 -32.40 -6.26
N GLU A 139 2.32 -31.66 -7.36
CA GLU A 139 3.43 -30.91 -7.95
C GLU A 139 3.81 -29.65 -7.15
N HIS A 140 2.89 -29.08 -6.37
CA HIS A 140 3.11 -27.90 -5.52
C HIS A 140 3.67 -28.30 -4.16
N THR A 141 4.80 -29.01 -4.21
CA THR A 141 5.54 -29.46 -3.03
C THR A 141 5.98 -28.28 -2.15
N ARG A 142 6.19 -28.54 -0.86
CA ARG A 142 6.74 -27.53 0.06
C ARG A 142 8.11 -27.03 -0.42
N GLU A 143 8.92 -27.90 -1.01
CA GLU A 143 10.23 -27.56 -1.56
C GLU A 143 10.10 -26.59 -2.76
N LEU A 144 9.13 -26.80 -3.65
CA LEU A 144 8.81 -25.84 -4.70
C LEU A 144 8.39 -24.49 -4.09
N LEU A 145 7.49 -24.51 -3.11
CA LEU A 145 6.99 -23.28 -2.47
C LEU A 145 8.08 -22.55 -1.67
N GLN A 146 9.06 -23.28 -1.12
CA GLN A 146 10.26 -22.70 -0.52
C GLN A 146 11.09 -21.93 -1.54
N GLU A 147 11.27 -22.47 -2.75
CA GLU A 147 11.96 -21.77 -3.85
C GLU A 147 11.14 -20.58 -4.38
N VAL A 148 9.82 -20.71 -4.49
CA VAL A 148 8.93 -19.60 -4.85
C VAL A 148 9.01 -18.46 -3.83
N ALA A 149 9.15 -18.77 -2.54
CA ALA A 149 9.27 -17.77 -1.49
C ALA A 149 10.68 -17.16 -1.41
N ASN A 150 11.74 -17.95 -1.56
CA ASN A 150 13.11 -17.55 -1.18
C ASN A 150 14.19 -17.68 -2.26
N GLY A 151 13.93 -18.43 -3.34
CA GLY A 151 14.94 -18.75 -4.34
C GLY A 151 15.60 -17.47 -4.85
N LYS A 152 16.93 -17.45 -4.89
CA LYS A 152 17.68 -16.25 -5.28
C LYS A 152 17.79 -16.16 -6.79
N ASN A 153 17.35 -15.06 -7.38
CA ASN A 153 17.18 -14.91 -8.83
C ASN A 153 16.39 -16.10 -9.40
N TYR A 154 15.33 -16.50 -8.69
CA TYR A 154 14.58 -17.71 -9.00
C TYR A 154 13.91 -17.61 -10.37
N THR A 155 14.01 -18.67 -11.17
CA THR A 155 13.25 -18.77 -12.42
C THR A 155 12.77 -20.20 -12.63
N ASN A 156 11.52 -20.34 -13.07
CA ASN A 156 10.97 -21.61 -13.51
C ASN A 156 10.07 -21.36 -14.73
N LYS A 157 10.62 -21.59 -15.92
CA LYS A 157 9.92 -21.29 -17.19
C LYS A 157 8.72 -22.19 -17.44
N GLU A 158 8.72 -23.40 -16.90
CA GLU A 158 7.62 -24.35 -17.08
C GLU A 158 6.38 -23.89 -16.30
N LEU A 159 6.58 -23.38 -15.09
CA LEU A 159 5.52 -22.86 -14.23
C LEU A 159 5.24 -21.37 -14.42
N GLY A 160 6.17 -20.61 -15.02
CA GLY A 160 6.03 -19.18 -15.31
C GLY A 160 6.80 -18.25 -14.38
N PHE A 161 7.43 -18.73 -13.32
CA PHE A 161 8.15 -17.88 -12.36
C PHE A 161 9.36 -17.17 -12.96
N THR A 162 9.41 -15.85 -12.76
CA THR A 162 10.52 -14.96 -13.18
C THR A 162 11.31 -14.39 -12.01
N GLY A 163 10.86 -14.66 -10.78
CA GLY A 163 11.51 -14.32 -9.51
C GLY A 163 10.78 -14.96 -8.34
N SER A 164 11.39 -14.90 -7.15
CA SER A 164 10.75 -15.27 -5.88
C SER A 164 10.13 -14.08 -5.16
N VAL A 165 9.34 -14.33 -4.12
CA VAL A 165 8.82 -13.29 -3.22
C VAL A 165 9.98 -12.49 -2.59
N ALA A 166 11.02 -13.18 -2.11
CA ALA A 166 12.22 -12.53 -1.58
C ALA A 166 12.98 -11.71 -2.63
N ASP A 167 13.09 -12.18 -3.87
CA ASP A 167 13.69 -11.40 -4.97
C ASP A 167 12.92 -10.11 -5.25
N TYR A 168 11.59 -10.17 -5.22
CA TYR A 168 10.73 -9.01 -5.42
C TYR A 168 11.03 -7.93 -4.36
N PHE A 169 10.87 -8.24 -3.06
CA PHE A 169 11.11 -7.26 -1.99
C PHE A 169 12.55 -6.75 -1.96
N ARG A 170 13.53 -7.60 -2.23
CA ARG A 170 14.94 -7.20 -2.31
C ARG A 170 15.19 -6.23 -3.46
N SER A 171 14.61 -6.49 -4.63
CA SER A 171 14.73 -5.62 -5.80
C SER A 171 14.04 -4.29 -5.54
N GLN A 172 12.80 -4.31 -5.07
CA GLN A 172 12.00 -3.11 -4.87
C GLN A 172 12.55 -2.19 -3.77
N SER A 173 13.22 -2.75 -2.78
CA SER A 173 13.88 -2.00 -1.71
C SER A 173 15.32 -1.59 -2.01
N LEU A 174 15.83 -1.90 -3.20
CA LEU A 174 17.25 -1.69 -3.57
C LEU A 174 18.21 -2.37 -2.57
N GLY A 175 17.83 -3.56 -2.11
CA GLY A 175 18.56 -4.36 -1.15
C GLY A 175 18.46 -3.89 0.31
N LYS A 176 17.66 -2.86 0.60
CA LYS A 176 17.48 -2.36 1.99
C LYS A 176 16.60 -3.28 2.84
N LEU A 177 15.68 -4.02 2.22
CA LEU A 177 14.85 -5.03 2.87
C LEU A 177 15.24 -6.40 2.31
N ASP A 178 15.61 -7.32 3.19
CA ASP A 178 15.98 -8.70 2.85
C ASP A 178 15.15 -9.63 3.73
N ILE A 179 14.13 -10.26 3.14
CA ILE A 179 13.22 -11.16 3.86
C ILE A 179 13.54 -12.60 3.47
N GLU A 180 13.65 -13.46 4.48
CA GLU A 180 13.74 -14.91 4.33
C GLU A 180 12.48 -15.54 4.92
N PHE A 181 11.75 -16.32 4.14
CA PHE A 181 10.50 -16.95 4.54
C PHE A 181 10.70 -18.38 5.03
N ASP A 182 10.23 -18.67 6.23
CA ASP A 182 10.01 -20.05 6.67
C ASP A 182 8.70 -20.57 6.07
N VAL A 183 8.77 -21.67 5.30
CA VAL A 183 7.59 -22.31 4.70
C VAL A 183 7.30 -23.63 5.41
N VAL A 184 6.16 -23.70 6.10
CA VAL A 184 5.76 -24.83 6.96
C VAL A 184 4.43 -25.44 6.53
N GLY A 185 4.18 -26.71 6.88
CA GLY A 185 3.01 -27.47 6.46
C GLY A 185 3.24 -28.30 5.17
N PRO A 186 2.19 -28.67 4.41
CA PRO A 186 0.80 -28.29 4.61
C PRO A 186 0.14 -28.97 5.82
N TYR A 187 -0.54 -28.18 6.65
CA TYR A 187 -1.35 -28.68 7.75
C TYR A 187 -2.79 -28.94 7.29
N MET A 188 -3.42 -30.01 7.79
CA MET A 188 -4.83 -30.29 7.53
C MET A 188 -5.70 -29.55 8.54
N LEU A 189 -6.59 -28.67 8.04
CA LEU A 189 -7.55 -27.96 8.87
C LEU A 189 -8.71 -28.86 9.32
N ALA A 190 -9.46 -28.43 10.34
CA ALA A 190 -10.53 -29.22 10.93
C ALA A 190 -11.79 -29.27 10.07
N HIS A 191 -12.06 -28.22 9.29
CA HIS A 191 -13.30 -28.08 8.52
C HIS A 191 -13.06 -27.97 7.02
N LYS A 192 -14.10 -28.30 6.25
CA LYS A 192 -14.09 -28.21 4.77
C LYS A 192 -14.01 -26.75 4.33
N ARG A 193 -13.46 -26.47 3.14
CA ARG A 193 -13.24 -25.10 2.64
C ARG A 193 -14.47 -24.19 2.73
N TRP A 194 -15.64 -24.71 2.36
CA TRP A 194 -16.90 -23.95 2.39
C TRP A 194 -17.32 -23.50 3.80
N TYR A 195 -16.87 -24.16 4.87
CA TYR A 195 -17.14 -23.69 6.24
C TYR A 195 -16.48 -22.33 6.48
N TYR A 196 -15.31 -22.11 5.90
CA TYR A 196 -14.56 -20.87 6.05
C TYR A 196 -15.00 -19.80 5.06
N GLY A 197 -15.10 -20.14 3.76
CA GLY A 197 -15.26 -19.14 2.68
C GLY A 197 -16.67 -18.95 2.12
N THR A 198 -17.74 -19.47 2.74
CA THR A 198 -19.10 -19.26 2.19
C THR A 198 -19.53 -17.80 2.35
N ASN A 199 -20.00 -17.17 1.27
CA ASN A 199 -20.59 -15.84 1.33
C ASN A 199 -22.02 -15.87 1.87
N GLN A 200 -22.34 -14.95 2.79
CA GLN A 200 -23.64 -14.83 3.47
C GLN A 200 -24.17 -13.39 3.43
N GLY A 201 -25.12 -13.12 2.55
CA GLY A 201 -25.69 -11.77 2.37
C GLY A 201 -24.67 -10.78 1.80
N TYR A 202 -24.38 -9.70 2.53
CA TYR A 202 -23.29 -8.76 2.21
C TYR A 202 -21.97 -9.13 2.90
N SER A 203 -21.94 -10.19 3.71
CA SER A 203 -20.72 -10.69 4.35
C SER A 203 -20.03 -11.64 3.40
N HIS A 204 -18.89 -11.19 2.86
CA HIS A 204 -17.94 -12.07 2.20
C HIS A 204 -17.21 -12.92 3.24
N ASP A 205 -16.90 -14.17 2.90
CA ASP A 205 -16.17 -15.15 3.74
C ASP A 205 -16.68 -15.26 5.19
N THR A 206 -17.48 -16.28 5.49
CA THR A 206 -18.08 -16.43 6.83
C THR A 206 -17.07 -16.52 7.98
N LYS A 207 -15.96 -17.23 7.78
CA LYS A 207 -15.04 -17.65 8.85
C LYS A 207 -13.54 -17.67 8.48
N PRO A 208 -13.00 -16.67 7.75
CA PRO A 208 -11.59 -16.68 7.36
C PRO A 208 -10.65 -16.55 8.57
N GLY A 209 -11.04 -15.82 9.61
CA GLY A 209 -10.27 -15.70 10.84
C GLY A 209 -10.10 -17.02 11.60
N GLU A 210 -11.15 -17.85 11.64
CA GLU A 210 -11.07 -19.20 12.20
C GLU A 210 -10.10 -20.08 11.41
N MET A 211 -10.08 -19.99 10.06
CA MET A 211 -9.09 -20.68 9.22
C MET A 211 -7.65 -20.30 9.61
N ILE A 212 -7.37 -19.01 9.76
CA ILE A 212 -6.04 -18.51 10.12
C ILE A 212 -5.65 -18.95 11.53
N ALA A 213 -6.59 -18.85 12.48
CA ALA A 213 -6.36 -19.28 13.85
C ALA A 213 -6.01 -20.78 13.92
N GLU A 214 -6.72 -21.62 13.18
CA GLU A 214 -6.39 -23.05 13.07
C GLU A 214 -5.02 -23.28 12.43
N ALA A 215 -4.68 -22.54 11.37
CA ALA A 215 -3.38 -22.62 10.71
C ALA A 215 -2.23 -22.29 11.67
N VAL A 216 -2.36 -21.19 12.42
CA VAL A 216 -1.41 -20.78 13.46
C VAL A 216 -1.28 -21.87 14.53
N LEU A 217 -2.40 -22.34 15.09
CA LEU A 217 -2.35 -23.37 16.14
C LEU A 217 -1.79 -24.71 15.65
N ALA A 218 -1.98 -25.06 14.38
CA ALA A 218 -1.43 -26.28 13.80
C ALA A 218 0.09 -26.22 13.59
N ALA A 219 0.64 -25.03 13.33
CA ALA A 219 2.06 -24.81 13.08
C ALA A 219 2.89 -24.57 14.35
N ASP A 220 2.26 -24.39 15.51
CA ASP A 220 2.90 -24.04 16.79
C ASP A 220 4.07 -24.95 17.20
N ALA A 221 3.98 -26.25 16.91
CA ALA A 221 5.07 -27.19 17.23
C ALA A 221 6.32 -27.02 16.34
N ASP A 222 6.17 -26.41 15.16
CA ASP A 222 7.22 -26.27 14.14
C ASP A 222 7.75 -24.83 14.05
N VAL A 223 7.08 -23.86 14.69
CA VAL A 223 7.31 -22.43 14.51
C VAL A 223 7.50 -21.75 15.86
N ASN A 224 8.56 -20.96 15.99
CA ASN A 224 8.71 -19.99 17.07
C ASN A 224 8.19 -18.63 16.60
N TYR A 225 7.01 -18.20 17.06
CA TYR A 225 6.37 -16.97 16.58
C TYR A 225 7.13 -15.69 16.95
N ALA A 226 7.96 -15.74 18.01
CA ALA A 226 8.77 -14.59 18.41
C ALA A 226 9.82 -14.18 17.34
N ASP A 227 10.14 -15.06 16.39
CA ASP A 227 11.05 -14.76 15.29
C ASP A 227 10.49 -13.70 14.31
N TYR A 228 9.18 -13.47 14.32
CA TYR A 228 8.45 -12.60 13.38
C TYR A 228 7.98 -11.28 14.00
N ASP A 229 8.41 -10.96 15.23
CA ASP A 229 8.30 -9.62 15.82
C ASP A 229 9.54 -8.80 15.42
N TRP A 230 9.47 -8.08 14.32
CA TRP A 230 10.63 -7.43 13.74
C TRP A 230 11.04 -6.14 14.45
N ASP A 231 10.11 -5.52 15.17
CA ASP A 231 10.32 -4.24 15.86
C ASP A 231 10.34 -4.31 17.39
N GLY A 232 10.11 -5.51 17.94
CA GLY A 232 10.25 -5.85 19.34
C GLY A 232 9.13 -5.30 20.22
N ASP A 233 7.93 -5.10 19.67
CA ASP A 233 6.79 -4.58 20.42
C ASP A 233 5.92 -5.66 21.08
N GLY A 234 6.30 -6.93 20.92
CA GLY A 234 5.57 -8.08 21.44
C GLY A 234 4.41 -8.51 20.54
N GLU A 235 4.34 -8.05 19.29
CA GLU A 235 3.38 -8.49 18.29
C GLU A 235 4.09 -9.01 17.03
N VAL A 236 3.59 -10.12 16.48
CA VAL A 236 4.06 -10.63 15.18
C VAL A 236 3.64 -9.66 14.08
N ASP A 237 4.60 -9.23 13.25
CA ASP A 237 4.36 -8.23 12.21
C ASP A 237 3.40 -8.72 11.11
N GLN A 238 3.53 -9.99 10.71
CA GLN A 238 2.59 -10.68 9.83
C GLN A 238 2.80 -12.20 9.83
N VAL A 239 1.71 -12.95 9.95
CA VAL A 239 1.66 -14.37 9.56
C VAL A 239 1.00 -14.47 8.20
N PHE A 240 1.61 -15.19 7.25
CA PHE A 240 1.00 -15.45 5.94
C PHE A 240 0.46 -16.88 5.87
N VAL A 241 -0.78 -17.08 5.43
CA VAL A 241 -1.36 -18.40 5.20
C VAL A 241 -1.63 -18.60 3.72
N LEU A 242 -0.99 -19.60 3.11
CA LEU A 242 -1.26 -20.02 1.74
C LEU A 242 -2.18 -21.25 1.78
N TYR A 243 -3.42 -21.08 1.31
CA TYR A 243 -4.41 -22.16 1.32
C TYR A 243 -4.53 -22.87 -0.02
N ALA A 244 -4.79 -24.17 0.04
CA ALA A 244 -4.97 -25.02 -1.13
C ALA A 244 -6.18 -24.63 -1.99
N GLY A 245 -6.03 -24.74 -3.31
CA GLY A 245 -7.10 -24.47 -4.27
C GLY A 245 -7.17 -23.01 -4.74
N LEU A 246 -8.31 -22.64 -5.36
CA LEU A 246 -8.57 -21.31 -5.92
C LEU A 246 -9.00 -20.31 -4.85
N GLY A 247 -8.69 -19.03 -5.06
CA GLY A 247 -9.28 -17.90 -4.32
C GLY A 247 -10.46 -17.29 -5.08
N GLU A 248 -11.41 -16.69 -4.35
CA GLU A 248 -12.65 -16.13 -4.95
C GLU A 248 -12.35 -15.01 -5.96
N HIS A 249 -11.32 -14.19 -5.66
CA HIS A 249 -10.85 -13.09 -6.51
C HIS A 249 -10.44 -13.49 -7.94
N ASP A 250 -10.07 -14.77 -8.15
CA ASP A 250 -9.52 -15.30 -9.41
C ASP A 250 -10.20 -16.61 -9.85
N GLY A 251 -11.53 -16.60 -9.81
CA GLY A 251 -12.35 -17.66 -10.40
C GLY A 251 -12.70 -18.82 -9.46
N GLY A 252 -12.38 -18.69 -8.17
CA GLY A 252 -12.95 -19.54 -7.12
C GLY A 252 -14.48 -19.40 -7.01
N SER A 253 -15.13 -20.38 -6.40
CA SER A 253 -16.57 -20.30 -6.09
C SER A 253 -16.82 -19.37 -4.90
N ALA A 254 -18.06 -18.95 -4.66
CA ALA A 254 -18.47 -18.17 -3.47
C ALA A 254 -18.36 -18.94 -2.12
N THR A 255 -17.58 -20.03 -2.11
CA THR A 255 -17.24 -20.88 -0.96
C THR A 255 -15.74 -20.98 -0.74
N THR A 256 -14.94 -20.32 -1.59
CA THR A 256 -13.49 -20.15 -1.45
C THR A 256 -13.22 -18.81 -0.82
N ILE A 257 -12.08 -18.67 -0.16
CA ILE A 257 -11.68 -17.42 0.49
C ILE A 257 -11.16 -16.41 -0.53
N TRP A 258 -11.47 -15.13 -0.32
CA TRP A 258 -10.81 -14.02 -0.99
C TRP A 258 -9.47 -13.74 -0.29
N PRO A 259 -8.30 -13.73 -0.97
CA PRO A 259 -7.03 -13.35 -0.36
C PRO A 259 -7.11 -11.99 0.31
N HIS A 260 -6.62 -11.86 1.54
CA HIS A 260 -6.68 -10.60 2.24
C HIS A 260 -5.71 -10.54 3.41
N GLU A 261 -5.47 -9.34 3.92
CA GLU A 261 -4.72 -9.04 5.12
C GLU A 261 -5.62 -8.39 6.18
N SER A 262 -5.64 -8.92 7.40
CA SER A 262 -6.58 -8.55 8.45
C SER A 262 -6.02 -8.79 9.85
N LYS A 263 -6.86 -8.60 10.87
CA LYS A 263 -6.56 -8.99 12.25
C LYS A 263 -7.47 -10.09 12.76
N LEU A 264 -6.94 -11.02 13.56
CA LEU A 264 -7.72 -12.10 14.20
C LEU A 264 -8.72 -11.56 15.24
N SER A 265 -8.31 -10.55 16.02
CA SER A 265 -9.20 -9.82 16.92
C SER A 265 -10.33 -9.10 16.17
N ALA A 266 -10.07 -8.79 14.91
CA ALA A 266 -10.95 -8.16 13.96
C ALA A 266 -11.61 -9.12 12.97
N SER A 267 -11.57 -10.43 13.18
CA SER A 267 -12.23 -11.36 12.29
C SER A 267 -13.44 -11.98 12.99
N ASP A 268 -14.05 -12.96 12.35
CA ASP A 268 -15.00 -13.89 12.97
C ASP A 268 -14.41 -14.60 14.21
N TYR A 269 -13.08 -14.69 14.33
CA TYR A 269 -12.40 -15.29 15.48
C TYR A 269 -12.42 -14.42 16.75
N LYS A 270 -12.56 -13.09 16.61
CA LYS A 270 -12.79 -12.09 17.68
C LYS A 270 -11.69 -11.94 18.75
N LYS A 271 -10.54 -12.59 18.61
CA LYS A 271 -9.42 -12.45 19.56
C LYS A 271 -8.07 -12.66 18.89
N ALA A 272 -7.03 -12.05 19.44
CA ALA A 272 -5.66 -12.40 19.09
C ALA A 272 -5.26 -13.74 19.75
N ILE A 273 -4.22 -14.38 19.19
CA ILE A 273 -3.57 -15.55 19.78
C ILE A 273 -2.30 -15.09 20.50
N ASN A 274 -1.93 -15.73 21.61
CA ASN A 274 -0.65 -15.46 22.28
C ASN A 274 0.12 -16.77 22.36
N LEU A 275 1.26 -16.84 21.67
CA LEU A 275 2.17 -17.98 21.61
C LEU A 275 3.60 -17.42 21.67
N ASP A 276 4.54 -18.18 22.24
CA ASP A 276 5.96 -17.81 22.35
C ASP A 276 6.24 -16.42 22.95
N GLY A 277 5.34 -15.93 23.82
CA GLY A 277 5.47 -14.62 24.45
C GLY A 277 5.15 -13.43 23.55
N VAL A 278 4.66 -13.66 22.33
CA VAL A 278 4.21 -12.62 21.39
C VAL A 278 2.72 -12.76 21.07
N LYS A 279 2.11 -11.63 20.70
CA LYS A 279 0.73 -11.55 20.23
C LYS A 279 0.69 -11.77 18.72
N ILE A 280 -0.16 -12.67 18.26
CA ILE A 280 -0.47 -12.90 16.86
C ILE A 280 -1.86 -12.34 16.62
N ASP A 281 -1.93 -11.21 15.93
CA ASP A 281 -3.18 -10.56 15.59
C ASP A 281 -3.25 -10.29 14.09
N THR A 282 -2.19 -9.73 13.51
CA THR A 282 -2.13 -9.40 12.09
C THR A 282 -1.77 -10.61 11.22
N TYR A 283 -2.53 -10.85 10.16
CA TYR A 283 -2.29 -11.93 9.20
C TYR A 283 -2.58 -11.49 7.76
N ALA A 284 -1.98 -12.19 6.80
CA ALA A 284 -2.37 -12.18 5.39
C ALA A 284 -2.65 -13.60 4.89
N CYS A 285 -3.44 -13.75 3.84
CA CYS A 285 -3.65 -15.04 3.19
C CYS A 285 -3.80 -14.93 1.68
N SER A 286 -3.46 -16.01 0.99
CA SER A 286 -3.69 -16.12 -0.45
C SER A 286 -3.87 -17.58 -0.88
N SER A 287 -4.25 -17.77 -2.14
CA SER A 287 -4.56 -19.06 -2.72
C SER A 287 -3.37 -19.67 -3.46
N GLU A 288 -3.28 -20.99 -3.41
CA GLU A 288 -2.33 -21.77 -4.20
C GLU A 288 -2.56 -21.63 -5.71
N LEU A 289 -3.83 -21.64 -6.14
CA LEU A 289 -4.21 -21.71 -7.54
C LEU A 289 -4.86 -20.42 -8.04
N GLN A 290 -4.62 -20.14 -9.31
CA GLN A 290 -5.27 -19.10 -10.11
C GLN A 290 -6.20 -19.70 -11.16
N ARG A 291 -6.94 -18.86 -11.89
CA ARG A 291 -7.84 -19.26 -12.99
C ARG A 291 -7.17 -20.28 -13.91
N GLY A 292 -7.90 -21.36 -14.21
CA GLY A 292 -7.39 -22.49 -14.99
C GLY A 292 -6.73 -23.58 -14.14
N SER A 293 -6.80 -23.46 -12.80
CA SER A 293 -6.25 -24.43 -11.85
C SER A 293 -4.73 -24.63 -11.98
N THR A 294 -4.02 -23.54 -12.29
CA THR A 294 -2.56 -23.49 -12.33
C THR A 294 -2.05 -22.76 -11.09
N ILE A 295 -0.76 -22.94 -10.74
CA ILE A 295 -0.16 -22.23 -9.62
C ILE A 295 -0.29 -20.71 -9.78
N CYS A 296 -0.60 -20.01 -8.68
CA CYS A 296 -0.54 -18.55 -8.62
C CYS A 296 0.89 -18.07 -8.83
N GLY A 297 1.05 -16.96 -9.55
CA GLY A 297 2.27 -16.17 -9.48
C GLY A 297 2.44 -15.49 -8.11
N ILE A 298 3.58 -14.85 -7.89
CA ILE A 298 3.91 -14.22 -6.61
C ILE A 298 3.16 -12.91 -6.35
N GLY A 299 2.49 -12.33 -7.35
CA GLY A 299 1.91 -10.99 -7.29
C GLY A 299 0.91 -10.78 -6.16
N THR A 300 -0.06 -11.67 -5.98
CA THR A 300 -1.03 -11.59 -4.87
C THR A 300 -0.33 -11.74 -3.52
N ILE A 301 0.62 -12.68 -3.38
CA ILE A 301 1.40 -12.84 -2.15
C ILE A 301 2.14 -11.54 -1.83
N CYS A 302 2.79 -10.93 -2.81
CA CYS A 302 3.52 -9.67 -2.64
C CYS A 302 2.56 -8.54 -2.25
N HIS A 303 1.40 -8.43 -2.90
CA HIS A 303 0.38 -7.43 -2.59
C HIS A 303 -0.07 -7.54 -1.13
N GLU A 304 -0.58 -8.70 -0.70
CA GLU A 304 -1.10 -8.89 0.65
C GLU A 304 -0.01 -8.72 1.72
N PHE A 305 1.21 -9.15 1.40
CA PHE A 305 2.35 -8.96 2.29
C PHE A 305 2.74 -7.49 2.42
N SER A 306 2.56 -6.68 1.38
CA SER A 306 2.91 -5.25 1.37
C SER A 306 2.13 -4.42 2.39
N HIS A 307 0.93 -4.87 2.77
CA HIS A 307 0.19 -4.21 3.84
C HIS A 307 0.90 -4.30 5.20
N CYS A 308 1.79 -5.28 5.44
CA CYS A 308 2.63 -5.31 6.64
C CYS A 308 3.67 -4.16 6.66
N LEU A 309 4.07 -3.70 5.48
CA LEU A 309 4.95 -2.55 5.30
C LEU A 309 4.20 -1.22 5.43
N GLY A 310 2.87 -1.25 5.54
CA GLY A 310 2.00 -0.09 5.69
C GLY A 310 1.60 0.54 4.35
N PHE A 311 1.68 -0.19 3.24
CA PHE A 311 1.22 0.32 1.95
C PHE A 311 -0.31 0.21 1.81
N PRO A 312 -0.96 1.29 1.33
CA PRO A 312 -2.41 1.32 1.13
C PRO A 312 -2.80 0.60 -0.17
N ASP A 313 -4.05 0.18 -0.29
CA ASP A 313 -4.63 -0.17 -1.59
C ASP A 313 -4.80 1.07 -2.46
N THR A 314 -4.24 1.04 -3.66
CA THR A 314 -4.20 2.20 -4.56
C THR A 314 -5.25 2.13 -5.66
N TYR A 315 -6.11 1.11 -5.67
CA TYR A 315 -7.26 1.03 -6.55
C TYR A 315 -8.48 1.81 -6.04
N ASP A 316 -9.40 2.14 -6.95
CA ASP A 316 -10.76 2.54 -6.57
C ASP A 316 -11.68 1.29 -6.48
N PRO A 317 -12.17 0.91 -5.28
CA PRO A 317 -13.07 -0.23 -5.10
C PRO A 317 -14.39 -0.08 -5.85
N THR A 318 -14.84 1.16 -6.13
CA THR A 318 -16.07 1.43 -6.89
C THR A 318 -15.86 1.34 -8.40
N LYS A 319 -14.59 1.33 -8.84
CA LYS A 319 -14.17 1.39 -10.26
C LYS A 319 -14.79 2.58 -11.02
N THR A 320 -15.05 3.68 -10.32
CA THR A 320 -15.50 4.94 -10.92
C THR A 320 -14.32 5.86 -11.26
N ARG A 321 -13.14 5.54 -10.73
CA ARG A 321 -11.87 6.23 -10.92
C ARG A 321 -10.79 5.22 -11.30
N PHE A 322 -9.72 5.74 -11.91
CA PHE A 322 -8.63 4.93 -12.41
C PHE A 322 -7.84 4.21 -11.29
N GLY A 323 -7.54 4.92 -10.19
CA GLY A 323 -6.56 4.41 -9.21
C GLY A 323 -5.16 4.44 -9.82
N MET A 324 -4.39 3.37 -9.63
CA MET A 324 -3.05 3.22 -10.21
C MET A 324 -2.99 2.17 -11.35
N GLY A 325 -4.01 1.33 -11.47
CA GLY A 325 -4.10 0.31 -12.49
C GLY A 325 -2.91 -0.65 -12.48
N THR A 326 -2.33 -0.91 -13.66
CA THR A 326 -1.16 -1.79 -13.81
C THR A 326 0.16 -1.09 -13.49
N TRP A 327 0.16 0.13 -12.96
CA TRP A 327 1.37 0.87 -12.60
C TRP A 327 1.84 0.61 -11.17
N ASP A 328 1.02 -0.05 -10.35
CA ASP A 328 1.30 -0.27 -8.93
C ASP A 328 0.90 -1.70 -8.50
N LEU A 329 1.73 -2.33 -7.68
CA LEU A 329 1.45 -3.63 -7.05
C LEU A 329 0.17 -3.56 -6.20
N MET A 330 -0.07 -2.43 -5.53
CA MET A 330 -1.19 -2.19 -4.63
C MET A 330 -2.53 -1.92 -5.36
N ASP A 331 -2.56 -2.12 -6.68
CA ASP A 331 -3.74 -2.16 -7.52
C ASP A 331 -3.68 -3.46 -8.36
N VAL A 332 -4.15 -3.46 -9.61
CA VAL A 332 -4.15 -4.64 -10.49
C VAL A 332 -2.77 -4.98 -11.06
N GLY A 333 -1.72 -4.20 -10.76
CA GLY A 333 -0.34 -4.51 -11.13
C GLY A 333 0.16 -5.84 -10.53
N SER A 334 -0.50 -6.33 -9.47
CA SER A 334 -0.32 -7.68 -8.92
C SER A 334 -0.65 -8.81 -9.91
N TYR A 335 -1.45 -8.57 -10.96
CA TYR A 335 -1.85 -9.61 -11.93
C TYR A 335 -1.06 -9.61 -13.24
N ILE A 336 -0.05 -8.75 -13.40
CA ILE A 336 0.76 -8.69 -14.62
C ILE A 336 1.46 -10.03 -14.87
N ASP A 337 1.43 -10.47 -16.13
CA ASP A 337 1.97 -11.78 -16.54
C ASP A 337 1.37 -12.93 -15.72
N ASN A 338 0.07 -12.88 -15.43
CA ASN A 338 -0.61 -13.82 -14.53
C ASN A 338 -0.04 -13.84 -13.10
N GLY A 339 0.43 -12.68 -12.63
CA GLY A 339 1.04 -12.50 -11.32
C GLY A 339 2.47 -13.03 -11.21
N PHE A 340 3.07 -13.54 -12.28
CA PHE A 340 4.45 -14.02 -12.24
C PHE A 340 5.47 -12.88 -12.27
N THR A 341 5.11 -11.73 -12.84
CA THR A 341 5.98 -10.54 -12.91
C THR A 341 5.17 -9.30 -12.51
N PRO A 342 4.88 -9.12 -11.20
CA PRO A 342 4.08 -7.99 -10.73
C PRO A 342 4.80 -6.65 -10.90
N SER A 343 4.03 -5.56 -10.93
CA SER A 343 4.55 -4.19 -11.05
C SER A 343 5.56 -3.82 -9.97
N CYS A 344 6.48 -2.91 -10.30
CA CYS A 344 7.29 -2.23 -9.30
C CYS A 344 6.41 -1.42 -8.34
N TYR A 345 6.92 -1.16 -7.13
CA TYR A 345 6.41 -0.02 -6.37
C TYR A 345 6.83 1.28 -7.03
N THR A 346 5.97 2.26 -6.88
CA THR A 346 6.17 3.64 -7.29
C THR A 346 7.23 4.36 -6.45
N GLY A 347 7.69 5.51 -6.94
CA GLY A 347 8.54 6.41 -6.17
C GLY A 347 7.92 6.86 -4.83
N LEU A 348 6.59 6.99 -4.74
CA LEU A 348 5.91 7.38 -3.50
C LEU A 348 6.11 6.32 -2.40
N GLU A 349 5.87 5.05 -2.73
CA GLU A 349 5.98 3.94 -1.78
C GLU A 349 7.43 3.71 -1.37
N ARG A 350 8.38 3.80 -2.32
CA ARG A 350 9.83 3.76 -2.00
C ARG A 350 10.25 4.89 -1.07
N MET A 351 9.68 6.08 -1.23
CA MET A 351 9.91 7.21 -0.33
C MET A 351 9.30 6.97 1.06
N ILE A 352 8.05 6.50 1.14
CA ILE A 352 7.37 6.19 2.40
C ILE A 352 8.12 5.10 3.19
N ALA A 353 8.60 4.07 2.51
CA ALA A 353 9.36 2.98 3.14
C ALA A 353 10.80 3.35 3.51
N GLY A 354 11.31 4.51 3.06
CA GLY A 354 12.70 4.93 3.25
C GLY A 354 13.71 4.20 2.34
N TRP A 355 13.23 3.54 1.29
CA TRP A 355 14.07 2.80 0.35
C TRP A 355 14.81 3.70 -0.63
N GLN A 356 14.21 4.83 -1.01
CA GLN A 356 14.84 5.76 -1.94
C GLN A 356 14.28 7.17 -1.71
N ASN A 357 15.16 8.17 -1.77
CA ASN A 357 14.76 9.58 -1.64
C ASN A 357 14.41 10.16 -3.00
N ALA A 358 13.38 11.00 -3.05
CA ALA A 358 13.02 11.78 -4.23
C ALA A 358 14.00 12.93 -4.49
N LYS A 359 14.15 13.32 -5.75
CA LYS A 359 14.80 14.58 -6.13
C LYS A 359 13.74 15.66 -6.37
N VAL A 360 13.76 16.72 -5.57
CA VAL A 360 12.78 17.82 -5.71
C VAL A 360 13.20 18.76 -6.83
N LEU A 361 12.30 19.01 -7.79
CA LEU A 361 12.49 19.99 -8.86
C LEU A 361 12.05 21.38 -8.39
N ALA A 362 12.98 22.14 -7.81
CA ALA A 362 12.73 23.48 -7.27
C ALA A 362 13.15 24.62 -8.22
N ASN A 363 14.12 24.37 -9.11
CA ASN A 363 14.68 25.35 -10.03
C ASN A 363 14.67 24.80 -11.46
N ASP A 364 14.81 25.69 -12.45
CA ASP A 364 15.02 25.31 -13.85
C ASP A 364 16.07 24.20 -13.95
N THR A 365 15.67 23.05 -14.51
CA THR A 365 16.47 21.83 -14.51
C THR A 365 16.34 21.14 -15.86
N ILE A 366 17.45 20.64 -16.40
CA ILE A 366 17.45 19.74 -17.55
C ILE A 366 17.89 18.37 -17.03
N VAL A 367 17.03 17.37 -17.19
CA VAL A 367 17.32 15.97 -16.89
C VAL A 367 17.58 15.28 -18.22
N ASN A 368 18.73 14.61 -18.33
CA ASN A 368 19.11 13.94 -19.59
C ASN A 368 19.07 12.42 -19.51
N ASN A 369 19.39 11.81 -18.35
CA ASN A 369 19.66 10.38 -18.26
C ASN A 369 18.94 9.74 -17.06
N MET A 370 17.63 9.95 -16.94
CA MET A 370 16.83 9.36 -15.88
C MET A 370 16.67 7.86 -16.11
N GLY A 371 17.32 7.03 -15.29
CA GLY A 371 17.25 5.56 -15.37
C GLY A 371 15.88 5.00 -14.99
N PRO A 372 15.55 3.76 -15.39
CA PRO A 372 14.28 3.14 -15.09
C PRO A 372 14.12 2.78 -13.60
N ILE A 373 12.92 2.95 -13.06
CA ILE A 373 12.61 2.70 -11.64
C ILE A 373 12.86 1.24 -11.25
N SER A 374 12.61 0.30 -12.18
CA SER A 374 12.84 -1.14 -12.00
C SER A 374 14.31 -1.52 -11.81
N GLU A 375 15.26 -0.63 -12.17
CA GLU A 375 16.70 -0.82 -11.97
C GLU A 375 17.27 0.17 -10.92
N GLY A 376 16.40 0.82 -10.14
CA GLY A 376 16.81 1.77 -9.10
C GLY A 376 17.09 3.19 -9.61
N GLY A 377 16.58 3.53 -10.78
CA GLY A 377 16.60 4.89 -11.31
C GLY A 377 16.00 5.92 -10.35
N GLU A 378 16.47 7.16 -10.48
CA GLU A 378 15.94 8.29 -9.73
C GLU A 378 14.50 8.64 -10.12
N PHE A 379 13.76 9.22 -9.17
CA PHE A 379 12.44 9.81 -9.41
C PHE A 379 12.39 11.23 -8.85
N PHE A 380 11.54 12.06 -9.45
CA PHE A 380 11.48 13.48 -9.14
C PHE A 380 10.13 13.88 -8.57
N ILE A 381 10.11 14.89 -7.70
CA ILE A 381 8.87 15.51 -7.21
C ILE A 381 8.72 16.92 -7.76
N VAL A 382 7.52 17.24 -8.23
CA VAL A 382 7.07 18.60 -8.56
C VAL A 382 5.92 18.98 -7.62
N TYR A 383 6.19 19.86 -6.66
CA TYR A 383 5.18 20.31 -5.70
C TYR A 383 4.23 21.36 -6.28
N ASN A 384 2.94 21.29 -5.91
CA ASN A 384 2.08 22.47 -5.90
C ASN A 384 2.59 23.43 -4.80
N GLU A 385 3.06 24.64 -5.15
CA GLU A 385 3.57 25.60 -4.15
C GLU A 385 2.46 26.16 -3.26
N GLY A 386 1.23 26.22 -3.75
CA GLY A 386 0.07 26.65 -2.96
C GLY A 386 -0.39 25.59 -1.95
N TYR A 387 -0.08 24.31 -2.19
CA TYR A 387 -0.48 23.19 -1.32
C TYR A 387 0.45 21.98 -1.51
N LYS A 388 1.54 21.91 -0.75
CA LYS A 388 2.61 20.90 -0.94
C LYS A 388 2.22 19.44 -0.67
N ASN A 389 1.05 19.20 -0.08
CA ASN A 389 0.50 17.84 0.03
C ASN A 389 -0.06 17.34 -1.30
N GLU A 390 -0.21 18.21 -2.29
CA GLU A 390 -0.51 17.87 -3.66
C GLU A 390 0.73 18.07 -4.54
N PHE A 391 1.11 17.05 -5.29
CA PHE A 391 2.34 17.05 -6.07
C PHE A 391 2.32 15.97 -7.14
N TYR A 392 3.25 16.08 -8.09
CA TYR A 392 3.52 15.02 -9.06
C TYR A 392 4.80 14.27 -8.72
N ILE A 393 4.83 12.97 -9.01
CA ILE A 393 6.08 12.19 -9.08
C ILE A 393 6.34 11.83 -10.54
N LEU A 394 7.55 12.10 -11.00
CA LEU A 394 8.02 11.69 -12.34
C LEU A 394 8.93 10.48 -12.17
N GLU A 395 8.62 9.39 -12.87
CA GLU A 395 9.41 8.15 -12.85
C GLU A 395 9.52 7.52 -14.24
N ASN A 396 10.65 6.88 -14.53
CA ASN A 396 10.89 6.24 -15.82
C ASN A 396 10.53 4.74 -15.72
N HIS A 397 9.63 4.28 -16.57
CA HIS A 397 9.33 2.86 -16.76
C HIS A 397 9.88 2.37 -18.10
N GLN A 398 10.63 1.28 -18.07
CA GLN A 398 11.12 0.58 -19.26
C GLN A 398 10.83 -0.90 -19.11
N ASN A 399 10.77 -1.65 -20.22
CA ASN A 399 10.53 -3.09 -20.21
C ASN A 399 11.73 -3.91 -19.72
N VAL A 400 12.21 -3.62 -18.52
CA VAL A 400 13.37 -4.24 -17.88
C VAL A 400 13.06 -4.53 -16.41
N GLY A 401 13.74 -5.52 -15.84
CA GLY A 401 13.48 -5.96 -14.47
C GLY A 401 12.03 -6.39 -14.26
N TRP A 402 11.42 -5.95 -13.16
CA TRP A 402 10.01 -6.23 -12.83
C TRP A 402 9.00 -5.54 -13.76
N ASP A 403 9.43 -4.62 -14.61
CA ASP A 403 8.58 -4.00 -15.63
C ASP A 403 8.66 -4.71 -17.00
N ALA A 404 9.42 -5.82 -17.11
CA ALA A 404 9.67 -6.52 -18.36
C ALA A 404 8.41 -7.01 -19.10
N LYS A 405 7.29 -7.17 -18.37
CA LYS A 405 6.02 -7.67 -18.91
C LYS A 405 4.95 -6.60 -19.12
N ARG A 406 5.32 -5.33 -18.92
CA ARG A 406 4.42 -4.18 -19.13
C ARG A 406 4.37 -3.84 -20.63
N LYS A 407 3.38 -3.08 -21.09
CA LYS A 407 3.36 -2.60 -22.48
C LYS A 407 3.93 -1.19 -22.61
N GLY A 408 3.61 -0.34 -21.65
CA GLY A 408 3.98 1.05 -21.60
C GLY A 408 5.37 1.28 -21.08
N THR A 409 5.99 2.28 -21.67
CA THR A 409 7.33 2.70 -21.33
C THR A 409 7.47 4.20 -21.53
N GLY A 410 8.36 4.85 -20.79
CA GLY A 410 8.58 6.28 -20.80
C GLY A 410 8.43 6.89 -19.41
N LEU A 411 8.16 8.19 -19.38
CA LEU A 411 7.94 8.94 -18.15
C LEU A 411 6.49 8.78 -17.69
N LEU A 412 6.29 8.08 -16.57
CA LEU A 412 5.01 8.10 -15.87
C LEU A 412 4.95 9.33 -14.97
N VAL A 413 3.78 9.98 -14.96
CA VAL A 413 3.49 11.10 -14.06
C VAL A 413 2.44 10.66 -13.06
N ASN A 414 2.88 10.31 -11.87
CA ASN A 414 1.98 10.07 -10.75
C ASN A 414 1.45 11.41 -10.23
N TYR A 415 0.17 11.46 -9.96
CA TYR A 415 -0.54 12.53 -9.28
C TYR A 415 -0.84 12.09 -7.84
N VAL A 416 -0.40 12.89 -6.87
CA VAL A 416 -0.61 12.63 -5.44
C VAL A 416 -1.30 13.83 -4.80
N ASP A 417 -2.37 13.59 -4.06
CA ASP A 417 -3.05 14.54 -3.18
C ASP A 417 -3.20 13.92 -1.78
N TYR A 418 -2.12 14.06 -1.01
CA TYR A 418 -1.96 13.45 0.30
C TYR A 418 -2.86 14.09 1.35
N ASP A 419 -3.74 13.30 1.95
CA ASP A 419 -4.42 13.60 3.20
C ASP A 419 -4.05 12.50 4.21
N GLU A 420 -3.51 12.90 5.37
CA GLU A 420 -3.07 11.97 6.41
C GLU A 420 -4.18 11.00 6.80
N ARG A 421 -5.42 11.47 6.98
CA ARG A 421 -6.54 10.61 7.40
C ARG A 421 -6.90 9.61 6.32
N VAL A 422 -6.84 10.01 5.07
CA VAL A 422 -7.10 9.14 3.93
C VAL A 422 -6.00 8.09 3.75
N TRP A 423 -4.72 8.49 3.82
CA TRP A 423 -3.60 7.54 3.71
C TRP A 423 -3.53 6.61 4.89
N THR A 424 -3.77 7.12 6.10
CA THR A 424 -3.93 6.24 7.26
C THR A 424 -5.08 5.27 7.08
N GLY A 425 -6.06 5.67 6.26
CA GLY A 425 -7.18 4.81 5.90
C GLY A 425 -6.90 3.73 4.87
N MET A 426 -5.66 3.63 4.39
CA MET A 426 -5.17 2.58 3.50
C MET A 426 -5.94 2.43 2.18
N ALA A 427 -6.69 3.45 1.76
CA ALA A 427 -7.48 3.41 0.54
C ALA A 427 -7.63 4.82 -0.08
N PRO A 428 -6.53 5.43 -0.58
CA PRO A 428 -6.49 6.77 -1.14
C PRO A 428 -7.55 7.07 -2.20
N ASN A 429 -8.03 6.06 -2.93
CA ASN A 429 -8.97 6.25 -4.03
C ASN A 429 -10.39 5.75 -3.73
N ALA A 430 -10.64 5.22 -2.54
CA ALA A 430 -11.96 4.68 -2.17
C ALA A 430 -13.02 5.73 -1.89
N ASN A 431 -12.64 6.90 -1.37
CA ASN A 431 -13.59 7.90 -0.87
C ASN A 431 -13.29 9.31 -1.39
N GLY A 432 -14.33 10.14 -1.54
CA GLY A 432 -14.23 11.55 -1.95
C GLY A 432 -14.83 11.82 -3.32
N ASP A 433 -14.57 13.01 -3.89
CA ASP A 433 -15.07 13.43 -5.21
C ASP A 433 -14.07 13.12 -6.35
N TYR A 434 -12.81 12.81 -6.02
CA TYR A 434 -11.71 12.64 -6.97
C TYR A 434 -10.70 11.59 -6.49
N ALA A 435 -9.89 11.05 -7.41
CA ALA A 435 -8.78 10.16 -7.08
C ALA A 435 -7.64 10.97 -6.46
N ARG A 436 -7.08 10.47 -5.36
CA ARG A 436 -5.97 11.11 -4.63
C ARG A 436 -4.62 10.53 -4.97
N TYR A 437 -4.59 9.30 -5.48
CA TYR A 437 -3.38 8.69 -5.96
C TYR A 437 -3.62 8.03 -7.31
N THR A 438 -3.16 8.66 -8.37
CA THR A 438 -3.47 8.24 -9.75
C THR A 438 -2.34 8.65 -10.67
N ILE A 439 -2.48 8.42 -11.97
CA ILE A 439 -1.60 8.95 -13.00
C ILE A 439 -2.26 10.06 -13.82
N ILE A 440 -1.44 10.91 -14.42
CA ILE A 440 -1.83 11.79 -15.53
C ILE A 440 -1.51 11.03 -16.82
N CYS A 441 -2.52 10.48 -17.49
CA CYS A 441 -2.32 9.76 -18.75
C CYS A 441 -1.91 10.71 -19.87
N ALA A 442 -0.83 10.38 -20.58
CA ALA A 442 -0.32 11.21 -21.67
C ALA A 442 -1.29 11.40 -22.85
N ASP A 443 -2.28 10.52 -23.01
CA ASP A 443 -3.34 10.65 -24.00
C ASP A 443 -4.54 11.50 -23.52
N GLY A 444 -4.56 11.89 -22.25
CA GLY A 444 -5.64 12.65 -21.61
C GLY A 444 -6.86 11.84 -21.16
N TYR A 445 -6.84 10.50 -21.27
CA TYR A 445 -7.98 9.65 -20.93
C TYR A 445 -7.70 8.78 -19.69
N ASN A 446 -8.39 9.10 -18.59
CA ASN A 446 -8.33 8.33 -17.33
C ASN A 446 -9.53 7.38 -17.14
N TYR A 447 -10.23 6.98 -18.21
CA TYR A 447 -11.49 6.22 -18.13
C TYR A 447 -11.40 4.78 -18.63
N ASP A 448 -10.35 4.43 -19.38
CA ASP A 448 -10.21 3.09 -19.93
C ASP A 448 -9.72 2.10 -18.87
N GLN A 449 -10.19 0.86 -18.98
CA GLN A 449 -9.76 -0.26 -18.16
C GLN A 449 -8.27 -0.52 -18.40
N TYR A 450 -7.43 0.14 -17.61
CA TYR A 450 -5.99 -0.09 -17.45
C TYR A 450 -5.16 0.20 -18.71
N PRO A 451 -5.03 1.46 -19.15
CA PRO A 451 -4.32 1.76 -20.37
C PRO A 451 -2.82 1.71 -19.98
N ASP A 452 -2.22 0.57 -20.32
CA ASP A 452 -0.93 0.13 -19.83
C ASP A 452 0.23 0.76 -20.61
N ASP A 453 -0.03 1.78 -21.43
CA ASP A 453 0.87 2.47 -22.36
C ASP A 453 0.93 4.01 -22.23
N ASN A 454 0.40 4.58 -21.12
CA ASN A 454 0.17 6.04 -20.97
C ASN A 454 1.33 6.86 -20.40
N CYS A 455 2.55 6.47 -20.72
CA CYS A 455 3.74 7.27 -20.39
C CYS A 455 3.98 8.36 -21.43
N PHE A 456 4.64 9.45 -21.00
CA PHE A 456 5.19 10.45 -21.90
C PHE A 456 6.58 10.02 -22.44
N PRO A 457 6.95 10.37 -23.68
CA PRO A 457 6.06 10.93 -24.69
C PRO A 457 5.09 9.86 -25.23
N TYR A 458 3.87 10.28 -25.57
CA TYR A 458 2.86 9.44 -26.23
C TYR A 458 2.52 10.04 -27.60
N GLY A 459 2.93 9.37 -28.67
CA GLY A 459 2.87 9.96 -30.02
C GLY A 459 3.66 11.27 -30.08
N SER A 460 2.98 12.38 -30.41
CA SER A 460 3.57 13.73 -30.39
C SER A 460 3.46 14.44 -29.05
N VAL A 461 2.78 13.87 -28.06
CA VAL A 461 2.61 14.47 -26.73
C VAL A 461 3.90 14.27 -25.95
N ASN A 462 4.70 15.32 -25.84
CA ASN A 462 6.01 15.30 -25.19
C ASN A 462 6.17 16.41 -24.12
N SER A 463 5.05 16.89 -23.59
CA SER A 463 5.06 17.93 -22.56
C SER A 463 3.83 17.83 -21.67
N LEU A 464 3.97 18.28 -20.42
CA LEU A 464 2.90 18.49 -19.46
C LEU A 464 3.03 19.92 -18.94
N THR A 465 2.12 20.78 -19.36
CA THR A 465 2.08 22.22 -19.08
C THR A 465 0.65 22.64 -18.78
N ASP A 466 0.46 23.88 -18.34
CA ASP A 466 -0.87 24.46 -18.11
C ASP A 466 -1.74 24.54 -19.38
N ASN A 467 -1.13 24.51 -20.58
CA ASN A 467 -1.81 24.66 -21.87
C ASN A 467 -1.64 23.46 -22.81
N SER A 468 -1.02 22.35 -22.35
CA SER A 468 -0.92 21.13 -23.15
C SER A 468 -2.20 20.30 -23.05
N GLU A 469 -2.30 19.28 -23.87
CA GLU A 469 -3.32 18.24 -23.76
C GLU A 469 -2.59 16.89 -23.53
N PRO A 470 -2.71 16.29 -22.32
CA PRO A 470 -3.41 16.80 -21.13
C PRO A 470 -2.74 18.04 -20.50
N ALA A 471 -3.53 18.80 -19.75
CA ALA A 471 -3.02 19.93 -18.96
C ALA A 471 -2.51 19.46 -17.59
N ALA A 472 -1.56 20.20 -17.02
CA ALA A 472 -1.01 19.97 -15.68
C ALA A 472 -1.99 20.42 -14.57
N THR A 473 -3.07 19.66 -14.35
CA THR A 473 -4.19 20.02 -13.46
C THR A 473 -3.95 19.68 -11.99
N LEU A 474 -4.63 20.43 -11.12
CA LEU A 474 -4.62 20.26 -9.67
C LEU A 474 -6.07 20.21 -9.12
N ASN A 475 -6.26 19.58 -7.98
CA ASN A 475 -7.44 19.66 -7.12
C ASN A 475 -7.39 20.86 -6.17
N HIS A 476 -6.20 21.29 -5.72
CA HIS A 476 -6.04 22.49 -4.88
C HIS A 476 -5.48 23.67 -5.68
N ALA A 477 -5.83 24.89 -5.26
CA ALA A 477 -5.31 26.09 -5.89
C ALA A 477 -3.81 26.23 -5.63
N ASN A 478 -3.05 26.55 -6.66
CA ASN A 478 -1.66 26.97 -6.55
C ASN A 478 -1.60 28.44 -6.08
N VAL A 479 -0.40 28.95 -5.83
CA VAL A 479 -0.09 30.32 -5.38
C VAL A 479 -0.74 31.43 -6.22
N ASN A 480 -0.94 31.18 -7.52
CA ASN A 480 -1.60 32.09 -8.46
C ASN A 480 -3.15 32.00 -8.43
N GLY A 481 -3.71 31.16 -7.53
CA GLY A 481 -5.15 30.95 -7.36
C GLY A 481 -5.79 29.98 -8.38
N LYS A 482 -5.04 29.51 -9.39
CA LYS A 482 -5.52 28.54 -10.38
C LYS A 482 -5.27 27.11 -9.90
N LYS A 483 -6.05 26.18 -10.45
CA LYS A 483 -5.87 24.73 -10.24
C LYS A 483 -4.98 24.11 -11.31
N LEU A 484 -3.80 24.70 -11.49
CA LEU A 484 -2.80 24.31 -12.49
C LEU A 484 -1.40 24.36 -11.87
N MET A 485 -0.51 23.46 -12.29
CA MET A 485 0.82 23.29 -11.70
C MET A 485 1.74 24.50 -11.90
N GLY A 486 1.61 25.25 -13.02
CA GLY A 486 2.41 26.45 -13.27
C GLY A 486 3.91 26.19 -13.52
N LYS A 487 4.32 24.92 -13.57
CA LYS A 487 5.71 24.48 -13.75
C LYS A 487 5.79 23.51 -14.92
N PRO A 488 6.06 23.99 -16.14
CA PRO A 488 5.99 23.15 -17.32
C PRO A 488 7.13 22.14 -17.35
N ILE A 489 6.78 20.92 -17.76
CA ILE A 489 7.71 19.84 -18.08
C ILE A 489 7.64 19.66 -19.59
N THR A 490 8.73 19.99 -20.30
CA THR A 490 8.79 19.98 -21.76
C THR A 490 9.91 19.07 -22.26
N ASP A 491 9.98 18.90 -23.57
CA ASP A 491 11.03 18.11 -24.23
C ASP A 491 11.14 16.71 -23.64
N ILE A 492 10.02 16.09 -23.27
CA ILE A 492 10.01 14.74 -22.70
C ILE A 492 10.36 13.77 -23.82
N HIS A 493 11.49 13.08 -23.69
CA HIS A 493 11.98 12.18 -24.72
C HIS A 493 12.68 10.98 -24.10
N ARG A 494 12.74 9.90 -24.89
CA ARG A 494 13.49 8.70 -24.54
C ARG A 494 14.79 8.65 -25.33
N ASN A 495 15.88 8.37 -24.64
CA ASN A 495 17.17 8.11 -25.24
C ASN A 495 17.26 6.69 -25.80
N ALA A 496 18.26 6.45 -26.65
CA ALA A 496 18.47 5.14 -27.27
C ALA A 496 18.75 4.02 -26.26
N ASP A 497 19.26 4.35 -25.08
CA ASP A 497 19.54 3.41 -23.99
C ASP A 497 18.34 3.17 -23.05
N GLY A 498 17.18 3.78 -23.32
CA GLY A 498 15.98 3.67 -22.50
C GLY A 498 15.92 4.65 -21.32
N THR A 499 16.95 5.46 -21.08
CA THR A 499 16.86 6.56 -20.11
C THR A 499 15.93 7.67 -20.63
N MET A 500 15.32 8.41 -19.71
CA MET A 500 14.43 9.52 -20.04
C MET A 500 15.12 10.87 -19.85
N GLY A 501 14.79 11.81 -20.73
CA GLY A 501 15.16 13.22 -20.61
C GLY A 501 13.94 14.13 -20.63
N PHE A 502 14.02 15.27 -19.94
CA PHE A 502 13.02 16.33 -19.95
C PHE A 502 13.60 17.65 -19.44
N THR A 503 12.95 18.75 -19.80
CA THR A 503 13.22 20.09 -19.28
C THR A 503 12.13 20.46 -18.28
N PHE A 504 12.53 20.85 -17.07
CA PHE A 504 11.65 21.43 -16.06
C PHE A 504 11.91 22.93 -15.95
N LYS A 505 10.84 23.72 -15.92
CA LYS A 505 10.91 25.17 -15.64
C LYS A 505 10.14 25.51 -14.38
N ARG A 506 10.75 26.33 -13.53
CA ARG A 506 10.06 26.85 -12.35
C ARG A 506 9.04 27.90 -12.76
N GLU A 507 8.00 28.07 -11.95
CA GLU A 507 6.98 29.10 -12.15
C GLU A 507 7.62 30.51 -12.07
N VAL A 508 7.44 31.33 -13.12
CA VAL A 508 8.13 32.63 -13.28
C VAL A 508 7.51 33.74 -12.42
N GLU A 509 6.20 33.67 -12.12
CA GLU A 509 5.48 34.74 -11.40
C GLU A 509 5.90 34.91 -9.92
N LEU A 510 6.67 33.99 -9.34
CA LEU A 510 7.25 34.09 -7.99
C LEU A 510 8.76 34.40 -7.95
N SER A 511 9.38 34.69 -9.10
CA SER A 511 10.83 34.89 -9.22
C SER A 511 11.40 36.12 -8.47
N ASN A 512 10.54 37.02 -7.95
CA ASN A 512 10.96 38.23 -7.23
C ASN A 512 10.91 38.12 -5.70
N THR A 513 10.48 36.97 -5.17
CA THR A 513 10.65 36.65 -3.75
C THR A 513 11.81 35.65 -3.63
N PRO A 514 12.88 35.96 -2.87
CA PRO A 514 13.88 34.95 -2.51
C PRO A 514 13.14 33.75 -1.91
N ASN A 515 13.34 32.57 -2.47
CA ASN A 515 12.81 31.36 -1.88
C ASN A 515 13.54 31.17 -0.53
N PRO A 516 12.83 31.14 0.62
CA PRO A 516 13.46 30.97 1.94
C PRO A 516 14.25 29.66 2.07
N TRP A 517 14.06 28.75 1.10
CA TRP A 517 14.58 27.39 1.08
C TRP A 517 15.69 27.16 0.05
N ASP A 518 16.15 28.20 -0.68
CA ASP A 518 17.27 28.09 -1.64
C ASP A 518 18.59 27.65 -0.97
N ASN A 519 18.66 27.66 0.37
CA ASN A 519 19.81 27.19 1.16
C ASN A 519 19.57 25.86 1.90
N LEU A 520 18.48 25.13 1.63
CA LEU A 520 18.37 23.75 2.14
C LEU A 520 19.17 22.80 1.28
N VAL A 521 20.42 22.58 1.70
CA VAL A 521 21.10 21.31 1.48
C VAL A 521 20.19 20.22 2.04
N VAL A 522 19.70 19.34 1.18
CA VAL A 522 18.95 18.13 1.57
C VAL A 522 19.95 17.09 2.05
N ASP A 523 20.66 17.41 3.13
CA ASP A 523 21.14 16.39 4.05
C ASP A 523 19.95 16.07 4.97
N GLY A 524 19.66 14.77 5.15
CA GLY A 524 18.49 14.29 5.88
C GLY A 524 18.28 15.03 7.18
N ILE A 525 17.03 15.43 7.45
CA ILE A 525 16.54 16.06 8.69
C ILE A 525 17.65 16.84 9.40
N ALA A 526 17.88 18.08 8.96
CA ALA A 526 18.74 18.98 9.68
C ALA A 526 18.32 19.01 11.16
N GLU A 527 19.31 18.85 12.02
CA GLU A 527 19.25 18.97 13.47
C GLU A 527 18.17 19.96 13.91
N VAL A 528 17.48 19.64 15.00
CA VAL A 528 16.63 20.58 15.72
C VAL A 528 17.47 21.80 16.08
N ASN A 529 17.48 22.80 15.20
CA ASN A 529 18.00 24.10 15.49
C ASN A 529 17.09 24.63 16.59
N ALA A 530 17.66 24.65 17.79
CA ALA A 530 17.06 25.22 18.98
C ALA A 530 16.33 26.49 18.59
N ALA A 531 15.05 26.53 18.97
CA ALA A 531 14.14 27.65 18.78
C ALA A 531 14.91 28.97 18.77
N THR A 532 14.62 29.78 17.74
CA THR A 532 14.77 31.23 17.76
C THR A 532 14.87 31.71 19.20
N GLN A 533 16.06 32.20 19.59
CA GLN A 533 16.28 32.79 20.91
C GLN A 533 15.19 33.84 21.11
N ALA A 534 14.14 33.46 21.85
CA ALA A 534 13.26 34.41 22.47
C ALA A 534 14.17 35.34 23.27
N LYS A 535 14.03 36.66 23.07
CA LYS A 535 14.73 37.67 23.87
C LYS A 535 14.76 37.22 25.33
N ALA A 536 15.96 37.09 25.90
CA ALA A 536 16.14 36.83 27.31
C ALA A 536 15.40 37.91 28.11
N ASP A 537 14.28 37.55 28.74
CA ASP A 537 13.47 38.46 29.56
C ASP A 537 13.72 38.27 31.06
N ASN A 538 14.67 37.39 31.40
CA ASN A 538 15.15 37.08 32.75
C ASN A 538 14.06 36.61 33.71
N ARG A 539 12.91 36.17 33.20
CA ARG A 539 11.86 35.59 34.04
C ARG A 539 12.35 34.29 34.68
N ILE A 540 12.16 34.20 35.99
CA ILE A 540 12.60 33.10 36.84
C ILE A 540 11.38 32.26 37.22
N TYR A 541 11.50 30.95 37.07
CA TYR A 541 10.44 30.01 37.42
C TYR A 541 10.98 28.93 38.37
N THR A 542 10.11 28.35 39.19
CA THR A 542 10.37 27.07 39.86
C THR A 542 10.41 25.92 38.84
N LEU A 543 10.91 24.74 39.23
CA LEU A 543 10.93 23.55 38.38
C LEU A 543 9.54 23.05 37.97
N ASP A 544 8.51 23.33 38.77
CA ASP A 544 7.10 23.05 38.47
C ASP A 544 6.40 24.20 37.72
N GLY A 545 7.14 25.23 37.31
CA GLY A 545 6.65 26.25 36.37
C GLY A 545 5.98 27.48 36.99
N ARG A 546 6.12 27.73 38.30
CA ARG A 546 5.60 28.94 38.96
C ARG A 546 6.54 30.12 38.75
N PHE A 547 6.01 31.27 38.34
CA PHE A 547 6.79 32.49 38.12
C PHE A 547 7.20 33.15 39.45
N LEU A 548 8.47 33.55 39.56
CA LEU A 548 9.08 34.08 40.78
C LEU A 548 9.66 35.51 40.63
N GLY A 549 9.45 36.16 39.48
CA GLY A 549 10.02 37.48 39.17
C GLY A 549 11.23 37.40 38.25
N THR A 550 12.06 38.45 38.23
CA THR A 550 13.21 38.58 37.31
C THR A 550 14.55 38.81 38.01
N ASP A 551 14.57 38.93 39.34
CA ASP A 551 15.79 39.13 40.14
C ASP A 551 16.17 37.87 40.92
N MET A 552 17.22 37.19 40.46
CA MET A 552 17.72 35.97 41.09
C MET A 552 18.26 36.25 42.49
N LYS A 553 18.76 37.46 42.79
CA LYS A 553 19.34 37.79 44.10
C LYS A 553 18.30 37.77 45.22
N ALA A 554 17.04 38.03 44.92
CA ALA A 554 15.93 38.02 45.88
C ALA A 554 15.47 36.61 46.30
N LEU A 555 15.87 35.56 45.58
CA LEU A 555 15.44 34.17 45.85
C LEU A 555 16.36 33.45 46.85
N LYS A 556 15.84 32.43 47.55
CA LYS A 556 16.67 31.57 48.42
C LYS A 556 17.53 30.62 47.57
N SER A 557 18.48 29.90 48.17
CA SER A 557 19.23 28.85 47.45
C SER A 557 18.30 27.76 46.96
N GLY A 558 18.50 27.32 45.72
CA GLY A 558 17.57 26.41 45.06
C GLY A 558 17.76 26.35 43.54
N MET A 559 17.02 25.45 42.89
CA MET A 559 17.09 25.25 41.44
C MET A 559 15.91 25.92 40.74
N TYR A 560 16.23 26.78 39.77
CA TYR A 560 15.29 27.65 39.07
C TYR A 560 15.43 27.51 37.56
N ILE A 561 14.40 27.90 36.80
CA ILE A 561 14.44 27.98 35.34
C ILE A 561 14.49 29.45 34.94
N VAL A 562 15.54 29.86 34.22
CA VAL A 562 15.69 31.23 33.67
C VAL A 562 16.04 31.14 32.21
N ASN A 563 15.32 31.85 31.35
CA ASN A 563 15.53 31.85 29.90
C ASN A 563 15.63 30.42 29.31
N GLY A 564 14.81 29.49 29.83
CA GLY A 564 14.78 28.09 29.40
C GLY A 564 15.92 27.20 29.93
N LYS A 565 16.80 27.70 30.79
CA LYS A 565 17.90 26.93 31.40
C LYS A 565 17.71 26.76 32.90
N LYS A 566 18.08 25.59 33.42
CA LYS A 566 18.14 25.34 34.87
C LYS A 566 19.37 26.06 35.45
N ILE A 567 19.15 26.89 36.46
CA ILE A 567 20.18 27.60 37.21
C ILE A 567 20.07 27.18 38.66
N LEU A 568 21.20 26.73 39.22
CA LEU A 568 21.34 26.50 40.66
C LEU A 568 21.85 27.80 41.29
N LYS A 569 21.11 28.32 42.28
CA LYS A 569 21.52 29.47 43.09
C LYS A 569 22.02 29.03 44.45
#